data_AF-A0A0S9QIJ1-F1
#
_entry.id   AF-A0A0S9QIJ1-F1
#
_cell.length_a   1.000
_cell.length_b   1.000
_cell.length_c   1.000
_cell.angle_alpha   90.00
_cell.angle_beta   90.00
_cell.angle_gamma   90.00
#
_symmetry.space_group_name_H-M   'P 1'
#
loop_
_entity.id
_entity.type
_entity.pdbx_description
1 polymer ?
#
loop_
_entity_poly.entity_id
_entity_poly.type
_entity_poly.pdbx_seq_one_letter_code
_entity_poly.pdbx_strand_id
1 'polypeptide(L)'
;MRDVLDRIGDKWSLLVIGTLRRERLRFSELQRHIPGISQRMLTLTLRQLERDGLITRTVHAEVPPRVEYELTPLGGTLIQLAMALADWAIENHPRIEDSRAAYDAAHQR
;
A
#
# COMPACT_ATOMS: atom_id res chain seq x y z
N MET A 1 2.00 2.11 18.38
CA MET A 1 2.87 3.03 17.61
C MET A 1 3.77 2.27 16.65
N ARG A 2 4.67 1.40 17.11
CA ARG A 2 5.53 0.57 16.23
C ARG A 2 4.72 -0.35 15.31
N ASP A 3 3.73 -1.05 15.84
CA ASP A 3 2.83 -1.92 15.06
C ASP A 3 2.05 -1.19 13.96
N VAL A 4 1.76 0.10 14.14
CA VAL A 4 1.04 0.91 13.15
C VAL A 4 1.99 1.36 12.05
N LEU A 5 3.22 1.77 12.40
CA LEU A 5 4.26 2.14 11.43
C LEU A 5 4.75 0.94 10.62
N ASP A 6 4.90 -0.23 11.24
CA ASP A 6 5.32 -1.47 10.56
C ASP A 6 4.26 -1.93 9.53
N ARG A 7 2.97 -1.73 9.83
CA ARG A 7 1.86 -2.03 8.90
C ARG A 7 1.75 -1.01 7.77
N ILE A 8 1.77 0.27 8.12
CA ILE A 8 1.68 1.34 7.13
C ILE A 8 2.89 1.32 6.19
N GLY A 9 4.06 0.93 6.71
CA GLY A 9 5.28 0.74 5.94
C GLY A 9 5.35 -0.59 5.17
N ASP A 10 4.38 -1.50 5.33
CA ASP A 10 4.37 -2.74 4.57
C ASP A 10 4.00 -2.47 3.10
N LYS A 11 4.75 -3.12 2.19
CA LYS A 11 4.62 -2.94 0.74
C LYS A 11 3.18 -3.06 0.25
N TRP A 12 2.42 -4.03 0.76
CA TRP A 12 1.09 -4.33 0.24
C TRP A 12 0.06 -3.33 0.73
N SER A 13 0.14 -2.88 1.98
CA SER A 13 -0.73 -1.83 2.50
C SER A 13 -0.65 -0.55 1.67
N LEU A 14 0.57 -0.09 1.34
CA LEU A 14 0.75 1.09 0.48
C LEU A 14 0.22 0.89 -0.94
N LEU A 15 0.43 -0.29 -1.54
CA LEU A 15 -0.09 -0.59 -2.87
C LEU A 15 -1.62 -0.65 -2.90
N VAL A 16 -2.26 -1.24 -1.88
CA VAL A 16 -3.73 -1.29 -1.77
C VAL A 16 -4.30 0.12 -1.60
N ILE A 17 -3.75 0.90 -0.67
CA ILE A 17 -4.19 2.28 -0.42
C ILE A 17 -4.00 3.14 -1.68
N GLY A 18 -2.83 3.06 -2.33
CA GLY A 18 -2.55 3.80 -3.55
C GLY A 18 -3.48 3.43 -4.70
N THR A 19 -3.87 2.15 -4.80
CA THR A 19 -4.83 1.68 -5.81
C THR A 19 -6.24 2.20 -5.53
N LEU A 20 -6.71 2.13 -4.28
CA LEU A 20 -8.04 2.60 -3.87
C LEU A 20 -8.18 4.12 -3.82
N ARG A 21 -7.09 4.87 -3.96
CA ARG A 21 -7.13 6.35 -4.08
C ARG A 21 -7.95 6.82 -5.28
N ARG A 22 -7.95 6.04 -6.36
CA ARG A 22 -8.58 6.44 -7.62
C ARG A 22 -10.08 6.18 -7.61
N GLU A 23 -10.47 5.01 -7.13
CA GLU A 23 -11.85 4.55 -7.14
C GLU A 23 -12.04 3.39 -6.14
N ARG A 24 -13.31 3.08 -5.85
CA ARG A 24 -13.67 1.86 -5.13
C ARG A 24 -13.51 0.65 -6.06
N LEU A 25 -13.00 -0.46 -5.53
CA LEU A 25 -12.69 -1.64 -6.34
C LEU A 25 -13.17 -2.94 -5.69
N ARG A 26 -13.47 -3.94 -6.51
CA ARG A 26 -13.70 -5.33 -6.08
C ARG A 26 -12.37 -6.02 -5.76
N PHE A 27 -12.45 -7.14 -5.05
CA PHE A 27 -11.27 -7.95 -4.72
C PHE A 27 -10.45 -8.37 -5.96
N SER A 28 -11.12 -8.86 -7.00
CA SER A 28 -10.44 -9.33 -8.22
C SER A 28 -9.85 -8.19 -9.05
N GLU A 29 -10.38 -6.98 -8.92
CA GLU A 29 -9.80 -5.78 -9.53
C GLU A 29 -8.55 -5.37 -8.77
N LEU A 30 -8.61 -5.29 -7.43
CA LEU A 30 -7.44 -5.01 -6.60
C LEU A 30 -6.31 -6.00 -6.86
N GLN A 31 -6.61 -7.30 -6.93
CA GLN A 31 -5.60 -8.32 -7.20
C GLN A 31 -4.95 -8.16 -8.57
N ARG A 32 -5.71 -7.73 -9.59
CA ARG A 32 -5.16 -7.46 -10.94
C ARG A 32 -4.30 -6.20 -10.98
N HIS A 33 -4.66 -5.16 -10.23
CA HIS A 33 -3.91 -3.90 -10.18
C HIS A 33 -2.64 -3.98 -9.34
N ILE A 34 -2.46 -5.04 -8.55
CA ILE A 34 -1.31 -5.20 -7.65
C ILE A 34 -0.54 -6.47 -8.05
N PRO A 35 0.34 -6.40 -9.06
CA PRO A 35 1.13 -7.55 -9.50
C PRO A 35 1.95 -8.16 -8.36
N GLY A 36 1.92 -9.50 -8.27
CA GLY A 36 2.70 -10.26 -7.30
C GLY A 36 2.06 -10.43 -5.91
N ILE A 37 0.91 -9.80 -5.63
CA ILE A 37 0.18 -10.08 -4.39
C ILE A 37 -0.57 -11.41 -4.51
N SER A 38 -0.37 -12.30 -3.55
CA SER A 38 -1.18 -13.53 -3.47
C SER A 38 -2.58 -13.21 -2.95
N GLN A 39 -3.57 -14.03 -3.30
CA GLN A 39 -4.94 -13.89 -2.80
C GLN A 39 -5.00 -13.89 -1.26
N ARG A 40 -4.21 -14.78 -0.63
CA ARG A 40 -4.08 -14.86 0.83
C ARG A 40 -3.56 -13.56 1.42
N MET A 41 -2.52 -12.99 0.81
CA MET A 41 -1.93 -11.74 1.27
C MET A 41 -2.89 -10.56 1.10
N LEU A 42 -3.56 -10.45 -0.05
CA LEU A 42 -4.56 -9.40 -0.29
C LEU A 42 -5.72 -9.48 0.73
N THR A 43 -6.18 -10.69 1.05
CA THR A 43 -7.21 -10.89 2.08
C THR A 43 -6.75 -10.43 3.45
N LEU A 44 -5.50 -10.74 3.83
CA LEU A 44 -4.93 -10.31 5.10
C LEU A 44 -4.80 -8.79 5.16
N THR A 45 -4.22 -8.18 4.12
CA THR A 45 -4.04 -6.73 4.03
C THR A 45 -5.37 -5.99 4.09
N LEU A 46 -6.39 -6.40 3.31
CA LEU A 46 -7.70 -5.75 3.34
C LEU A 46 -8.36 -5.83 4.72
N ARG A 47 -8.30 -6.99 5.38
CA ARG A 47 -8.84 -7.13 6.74
C ARG A 47 -8.12 -6.24 7.76
N GLN A 48 -6.81 -6.08 7.63
CA GLN A 48 -6.02 -5.22 8.51
C GLN A 48 -6.34 -3.75 8.28
N LEU A 49 -6.35 -3.30 7.02
CA LEU A 49 -6.71 -1.93 6.65
C LEU A 49 -8.15 -1.58 7.06
N GLU A 50 -9.08 -2.52 6.94
CA GLU A 50 -10.48 -2.35 7.37
C GLU A 50 -10.54 -2.23 8.90
N ARG A 51 -9.86 -3.11 9.63
CA ARG A 51 -9.77 -3.07 11.10
C ARG A 51 -9.16 -1.77 11.62
N ASP A 52 -8.16 -1.26 10.93
CA ASP A 52 -7.46 -0.01 11.29
C ASP A 52 -8.24 1.24 10.80
N GLY A 53 -9.39 1.06 10.15
CA GLY A 53 -10.29 2.14 9.73
C GLY A 53 -9.80 2.91 8.49
N LEU A 54 -8.85 2.37 7.73
CA LEU A 54 -8.25 2.98 6.55
C LEU A 54 -9.07 2.71 5.27
N ILE A 55 -9.81 1.60 5.25
CA ILE A 55 -10.75 1.26 4.17
C ILE A 55 -12.10 0.86 4.73
N THR A 56 -13.14 0.98 3.91
CA THR A 56 -14.46 0.41 4.15
C THR A 56 -14.71 -0.73 3.18
N ARG A 57 -15.34 -1.81 3.67
CA ARG A 57 -15.79 -2.94 2.87
C ARG A 57 -17.32 -2.92 2.80
N THR A 58 -17.86 -2.77 1.59
CA THR A 58 -19.30 -2.70 1.36
C THR A 58 -19.78 -3.93 0.60
N VAL A 59 -20.82 -4.59 1.13
CA VAL A 59 -21.50 -5.71 0.47
C VAL A 59 -22.78 -5.21 -0.17
N HIS A 60 -22.89 -5.39 -1.49
CA HIS A 60 -24.08 -5.06 -2.26
C HIS A 60 -24.91 -6.32 -2.47
N ALA A 61 -26.14 -6.31 -1.93
CA ALA A 61 -27.10 -7.41 -2.04
C ALA A 61 -27.82 -7.41 -3.39
N GLU A 62 -27.04 -7.50 -4.47
CA GLU A 62 -27.52 -7.67 -5.85
C GLU A 62 -27.26 -9.11 -6.34
N VAL A 63 -27.74 -9.46 -7.53
CA VAL A 63 -27.47 -10.77 -8.15
C VAL A 63 -26.60 -10.56 -9.40
N PRO A 64 -25.36 -11.08 -9.45
CA PRO A 64 -24.65 -11.76 -8.37
C PRO A 64 -24.15 -10.79 -7.28
N PRO A 65 -24.00 -11.23 -6.02
CA PRO A 65 -23.57 -10.37 -4.92
C PRO A 65 -22.18 -9.79 -5.18
N ARG A 66 -22.01 -8.52 -4.85
CA ARG A 66 -20.77 -7.77 -5.08
C ARG A 66 -20.19 -7.25 -3.78
N VAL A 67 -18.87 -7.29 -3.67
CA VAL A 67 -18.13 -6.68 -2.55
C VAL A 67 -17.16 -5.66 -3.11
N GLU A 68 -17.19 -4.46 -2.56
CA GLU A 68 -16.30 -3.35 -2.92
C GLU A 68 -15.52 -2.88 -1.69
N TYR A 69 -14.34 -2.33 -1.97
CA TYR A 69 -13.46 -1.70 -0.99
C TYR A 69 -13.23 -0.26 -1.42
N GLU A 70 -13.21 0.67 -0.47
CA GLU A 70 -12.94 2.09 -0.72
C GLU A 70 -12.12 2.70 0.42
N LEU A 71 -11.33 3.74 0.14
CA LEU A 71 -10.63 4.48 1.19
C LEU A 71 -11.63 5.24 2.06
N THR A 72 -11.36 5.24 3.36
CA THR A 72 -12.00 6.18 4.28
C THR A 72 -11.31 7.55 4.21
N PRO A 73 -11.92 8.61 4.77
CA PRO A 73 -11.23 9.88 4.95
C PRO A 73 -9.88 9.74 5.70
N LEU A 74 -9.82 8.86 6.70
CA LEU A 74 -8.57 8.55 7.42
C LEU A 74 -7.53 7.91 6.49
N GLY A 75 -7.92 6.90 5.71
CA GLY A 75 -7.03 6.28 4.70
C GLY A 75 -6.52 7.30 3.67
N GLY A 76 -7.35 8.28 3.32
CA GLY A 76 -6.99 9.42 2.47
C GLY A 76 -5.88 10.33 3.04
N THR A 77 -5.79 10.47 4.36
CA THR A 77 -4.67 11.23 4.98
C THR A 77 -3.34 10.47 4.88
N LEU A 78 -3.39 9.14 4.95
CA LEU A 78 -2.20 8.31 4.92
C LEU A 78 -1.54 8.28 3.54
N ILE A 79 -2.33 8.25 2.46
CA ILE A 79 -1.77 8.25 1.12
C ILE A 79 -0.97 9.52 0.81
N GLN A 80 -1.32 10.66 1.41
CA GLN A 80 -0.55 11.90 1.26
C GLN A 80 0.85 11.76 1.85
N LEU A 81 0.97 11.15 3.04
CA LEU A 81 2.26 10.90 3.68
C LEU A 81 3.09 9.88 2.89
N ALA A 82 2.45 8.82 2.39
CA ALA A 82 3.11 7.81 1.56
C ALA A 82 3.64 8.41 0.25
N MET A 83 2.88 9.31 -0.39
CA MET A 83 3.34 10.03 -1.57
C MET A 83 4.53 10.93 -1.25
N ALA A 84 4.47 11.72 -0.18
CA ALA A 84 5.59 12.58 0.20
C ALA A 84 6.88 11.77 0.46
N LEU A 85 6.75 10.59 1.09
CA LEU A 85 7.87 9.68 1.29
C LEU A 85 8.39 9.11 -0.05
N ALA A 86 7.50 8.74 -0.97
CA ALA A 86 7.86 8.25 -2.30
C ALA A 86 8.58 9.33 -3.11
N ASP A 87 8.09 10.57 -3.09
CA ASP A 87 8.69 11.71 -3.76
C ASP A 87 10.10 11.98 -3.22
N TRP A 88 10.27 11.99 -1.89
CA TRP A 88 11.58 12.11 -1.26
C TRP A 88 12.52 10.96 -1.66
N ALA A 89 12.01 9.73 -1.72
CA ALA A 89 12.80 8.57 -2.11
C ALA A 89 13.25 8.65 -3.57
N ILE A 90 12.37 9.09 -4.48
CA ILE A 90 12.70 9.31 -5.90
C ILE A 90 13.77 10.40 -6.04
N GLU A 91 13.57 11.53 -5.37
CA GLU A 91 14.50 12.66 -5.40
C GLU A 91 15.90 12.27 -4.90
N ASN A 92 15.97 11.44 -3.85
CA ASN A 92 17.23 11.06 -3.22
C ASN A 92 17.79 9.73 -3.71
N HIS A 93 17.09 9.00 -4.59
CA HIS A 93 17.52 7.70 -5.10
C HIS A 93 18.95 7.75 -5.68
N PRO A 94 19.32 8.71 -6.55
CA PRO A 94 20.69 8.77 -7.08
C PRO A 94 21.75 8.93 -5.98
N ARG A 95 21.48 9.79 -4.98
CA ARG A 95 22.39 10.04 -3.86
C ARG A 95 22.59 8.80 -2.98
N ILE A 96 21.52 8.01 -2.81
CA ILE A 96 21.56 6.76 -2.06
C ILE A 96 22.41 5.72 -2.82
N GLU A 97 22.24 5.61 -4.14
CA GLU A 97 23.05 4.71 -4.98
C GLU A 97 24.53 5.11 -4.98
N ASP A 98 24.84 6.40 -5.09
CA ASP A 98 26.23 6.89 -4.98
C ASP A 98 26.85 6.53 -3.63
N SER A 99 26.09 6.66 -2.55
CA SER A 99 26.53 6.31 -1.20
C SER A 99 26.77 4.81 -1.04
N ARG A 100 25.91 3.97 -1.63
CA ARG A 100 26.07 2.50 -1.65
C ARG A 100 27.32 2.10 -2.41
N ALA A 101 27.50 2.62 -3.63
CA ALA A 101 28.67 2.34 -4.44
C ALA A 101 29.99 2.75 -3.75
N ALA A 102 30.00 3.92 -3.10
CA ALA A 102 31.17 4.37 -2.33
C ALA A 102 31.47 3.47 -1.13
N TYR A 103 30.45 3.01 -0.41
CA TYR A 103 30.60 2.07 0.69
C TYR A 103 31.18 0.73 0.22
N ASP A 104 30.60 0.15 -0.83
CA ASP A 104 31.02 -1.14 -1.37
C ASP A 104 32.46 -1.08 -1.88
N ALA A 105 32.85 0.00 -2.57
CA ALA A 105 34.22 0.20 -3.03
C ALA A 105 35.23 0.31 -1.88
N ALA A 106 34.84 0.90 -0.74
CA ALA A 106 35.69 1.03 0.43
C ALA A 106 35.86 -0.28 1.23
N HIS A 107 34.89 -1.20 1.15
CA HIS A 107 34.84 -2.43 1.94
C HIS A 107 35.08 -3.72 1.14
N GLN A 108 35.41 -3.62 -0.15
CA GLN A 108 35.84 -4.75 -0.99
C GLN A 108 37.34 -5.13 -0.80
N ARG A 109 37.99 -4.75 0.31
CA ARG A 109 39.37 -5.13 0.65
C ARG A 109 39.43 -6.22 1.71
#